data_AF-A0A0L1LI95-F1
#
_entry.id   AF-A0A0L1LI95-F1
#
_cell.length_a   1.000
_cell.length_b   1.000
_cell.length_c   1.000
_cell.angle_alpha   90.00
_cell.angle_beta   90.00
_cell.angle_gamma   90.00
#
_symmetry.space_group_name_H-M   'P 1'
#
loop_
_entity.id
_entity.type
_entity.pdbx_description
1 polymer ?
#
loop_
_entity_poly.entity_id
_entity_poly.type
_entity_poly.pdbx_seq_one_letter_code
_entity_poly.pdbx_strand_id
1 'polypeptide(L)'
;MELQPTPDQAMALMTSGLLDVDDFPDIAAQWLADGMDSANLRTLAGADNEDPNDIRDLWTATLQDLEVQAIPLEKQWPLIWAYELASWKTGQRTRGQILRDAVQYLRAVEYADRDAEEAYVLWQLWDELTSNYIPPRTEDEIWADVDKYLHSFD
;
A
#
# COMPACT_ATOMS: atom_id res chain seq x y z
N MET A 1 2.49 -10.34 15.10
CA MET A 1 3.26 -10.36 13.85
C MET A 1 2.54 -9.44 12.91
N GLU A 2 3.22 -8.38 12.47
CA GLU A 2 2.64 -7.45 11.50
C GLU A 2 2.57 -8.14 10.14
N LEU A 3 1.56 -7.80 9.34
CA LEU A 3 1.38 -8.36 8.02
C LEU A 3 2.35 -7.60 7.13
N GLN A 4 3.31 -8.30 6.53
CA GLN A 4 4.22 -7.70 5.57
C GLN A 4 3.74 -7.95 4.14
N PRO A 5 3.95 -7.00 3.21
CA PRO A 5 3.60 -7.17 1.82
C PRO A 5 4.44 -8.27 1.18
N THR A 6 3.91 -8.97 0.18
CA THR A 6 4.72 -9.82 -0.71
C THR A 6 5.68 -8.96 -1.55
N PRO A 7 6.71 -9.53 -2.19
CA PRO A 7 7.63 -8.75 -3.03
C PRO A 7 6.94 -7.93 -4.14
N ASP A 8 5.95 -8.50 -4.81
CA ASP A 8 5.17 -7.79 -5.84
C ASP A 8 4.34 -6.65 -5.23
N GLN A 9 3.73 -6.87 -4.06
CA GLN A 9 2.98 -5.83 -3.35
C GLN A 9 3.91 -4.71 -2.88
N ALA A 10 5.07 -5.04 -2.34
CA ALA A 10 6.05 -4.08 -1.87
C ALA A 10 6.61 -3.25 -3.04
N MET A 11 6.84 -3.86 -4.21
CA MET A 11 7.24 -3.14 -5.42
C MET A 11 6.16 -2.15 -5.87
N ALA A 12 4.89 -2.55 -5.82
CA ALA A 12 3.76 -1.66 -6.16
C ALA A 12 3.61 -0.51 -5.16
N LEU A 13 3.67 -0.79 -3.85
CA LEU A 13 3.60 0.21 -2.77
C LEU A 13 4.76 1.20 -2.85
N MET A 14 5.99 0.73 -3.06
CA MET A 14 7.18 1.56 -3.21
C MET A 14 7.06 2.50 -4.41
N THR A 15 6.70 1.98 -5.58
CA THR A 15 6.56 2.78 -6.82
C THR A 15 5.48 3.86 -6.66
N SER A 16 4.50 3.61 -5.79
CA SER A 16 3.40 4.52 -5.47
C SER A 16 3.71 5.51 -4.34
N GLY A 17 4.87 5.38 -3.69
CA GLY A 17 5.22 6.19 -2.52
C GLY A 17 4.40 5.91 -1.26
N LEU A 18 3.77 4.73 -1.17
CA LEU A 18 2.93 4.31 -0.04
C LEU A 18 3.68 3.44 1.00
N LEU A 19 4.97 3.20 0.77
CA LEU A 19 5.84 2.44 1.67
C LEU A 19 6.87 3.39 2.28
N ASP A 20 6.99 3.40 3.60
CA ASP A 20 8.05 4.17 4.25
C ASP A 20 9.37 3.39 4.14
N VAL A 21 10.47 4.12 3.99
CA VAL A 21 11.82 3.53 3.93
C VAL A 21 12.18 2.84 5.24
N ASP A 22 11.66 3.35 6.35
CA ASP A 22 11.89 2.80 7.68
C ASP A 22 11.24 1.40 7.84
N ASP A 23 10.26 1.05 6.99
CA ASP A 23 9.60 -0.27 7.02
C ASP A 23 10.42 -1.36 6.30
N PHE A 24 11.40 -0.98 5.47
CA PHE A 24 12.10 -1.91 4.57
C PHE A 24 12.86 -3.03 5.30
N PRO A 25 13.60 -2.78 6.41
CA PRO A 25 14.28 -3.84 7.15
C PRO A 25 13.32 -4.88 7.72
N ASP A 26 12.17 -4.47 8.28
CA ASP A 26 11.18 -5.37 8.85
C ASP A 26 10.51 -6.24 7.78
N ILE A 27 10.21 -5.66 6.61
CA ILE A 27 9.70 -6.40 5.45
C ILE A 27 10.71 -7.45 5.00
N ALA A 28 11.97 -7.07 4.87
CA ALA A 28 13.05 -7.98 4.49
C ALA A 28 13.25 -9.12 5.49
N ALA A 29 13.17 -8.81 6.79
CA ALA A 29 13.25 -9.82 7.85
C ALA A 29 12.11 -10.84 7.75
N GLN A 30 10.89 -10.39 7.42
CA GLN A 30 9.77 -11.29 7.22
C GLN A 30 9.94 -12.15 5.96
N TRP A 31 10.43 -11.60 4.85
CA TRP A 31 10.70 -12.40 3.64
C TRP A 31 11.74 -13.50 3.88
N LEU A 32 12.76 -13.22 4.70
CA LEU A 32 13.71 -14.25 5.15
C LEU A 32 13.02 -15.34 5.98
N ALA A 33 12.14 -14.94 6.90
CA ALA A 33 11.37 -15.87 7.72
C ALA A 33 10.42 -16.75 6.87
N ASP A 34 9.92 -16.21 5.77
CA ASP A 34 9.06 -16.89 4.79
C ASP A 34 9.85 -17.81 3.84
N GLY A 35 11.18 -17.86 3.97
CA GLY A 35 12.06 -18.77 3.24
C GLY A 35 12.67 -18.21 1.96
N MET A 36 12.51 -16.91 1.69
CA MET A 36 13.30 -16.22 0.66
C MET A 36 14.72 -16.00 1.16
N ASP A 37 15.69 -15.94 0.25
CA ASP A 37 17.08 -15.79 0.65
C ASP A 37 17.96 -15.18 -0.44
N SER A 38 18.62 -14.06 -0.12
CA SER A 38 19.68 -13.47 -0.93
C SER A 38 20.68 -12.72 -0.05
N ALA A 39 21.86 -12.40 -0.60
CA ALA A 39 22.87 -11.66 0.16
C ALA A 39 22.38 -10.25 0.53
N ASN A 40 21.75 -9.55 -0.42
CA ASN A 40 21.20 -8.21 -0.18
C ASN A 40 20.01 -8.26 0.77
N LEU A 41 19.14 -9.28 0.68
CA LEU A 41 18.00 -9.45 1.58
C LEU A 41 18.43 -9.62 3.04
N ARG A 42 19.45 -10.43 3.32
CA ARG A 42 20.00 -10.59 4.68
C ARG A 42 20.62 -9.30 5.21
N THR A 43 21.24 -8.53 4.33
CA THR A 43 21.88 -7.26 4.70
C THR A 43 20.82 -6.22 5.04
N LEU A 44 19.79 -6.11 4.20
CA LEU A 44 18.66 -5.20 4.39
C LEU A 44 17.89 -5.51 5.68
N ALA A 45 17.62 -6.80 5.97
CA ALA A 45 16.93 -7.21 7.19
C ALA A 45 17.69 -6.85 8.50
N GLY A 46 18.97 -6.51 8.40
CA GLY A 46 19.78 -6.06 9.53
C GLY A 46 20.15 -4.57 9.49
N ALA A 47 19.59 -3.81 8.55
CA ALA A 47 19.96 -2.41 8.29
C ALA A 47 19.22 -1.40 9.21
N ASP A 48 18.74 -1.83 10.38
CA ASP A 48 18.08 -0.95 11.34
C ASP A 48 19.01 0.20 11.75
N ASN A 49 18.57 1.44 11.53
CA ASN A 49 19.31 2.70 11.80
C ASN A 49 20.43 3.06 10.80
N GLU A 50 20.46 2.45 9.61
CA GLU A 50 21.33 2.90 8.51
C GLU A 50 20.79 4.18 7.84
N ASP A 51 21.59 4.79 6.95
CA ASP A 51 21.14 5.96 6.19
C ASP A 51 19.95 5.58 5.27
N PRO A 52 18.88 6.40 5.22
CA PRO A 52 17.72 6.11 4.38
C PRO A 52 18.04 5.95 2.88
N ASN A 53 19.11 6.53 2.36
CA ASN A 53 19.52 6.31 0.98
C ASN A 53 20.18 4.94 0.81
N ASP A 54 21.02 4.54 1.76
CA ASP A 54 21.64 3.20 1.76
C ASP A 54 20.57 2.10 1.86
N ILE A 55 19.53 2.31 2.67
CA ILE A 55 18.38 1.41 2.78
C ILE A 55 17.63 1.31 1.43
N ARG A 56 17.43 2.43 0.71
CA ARG A 56 16.80 2.43 -0.63
C ARG A 56 17.65 1.72 -1.69
N ASP A 57 18.96 1.88 -1.64
CA ASP A 57 19.88 1.21 -2.55
C ASP A 57 19.89 -0.30 -2.30
N LEU A 58 19.94 -0.71 -1.02
CA LEU A 58 19.83 -2.12 -0.60
C LEU A 58 18.48 -2.73 -0.97
N TRP A 59 17.39 -1.97 -0.84
CA TRP A 59 16.06 -2.40 -1.28
C TRP A 59 16.02 -2.67 -2.78
N THR A 60 16.53 -1.74 -3.58
CA THR A 60 16.60 -1.89 -5.04
C THR A 60 17.43 -3.12 -5.43
N ALA A 61 18.58 -3.32 -4.78
CA ALA A 61 19.44 -4.49 -5.01
C ALA A 61 18.75 -5.80 -4.57
N THR A 62 17.99 -5.78 -3.48
CA THR A 62 17.21 -6.93 -2.99
C THR A 62 16.14 -7.34 -3.98
N LEU A 63 15.37 -6.38 -4.51
CA LEU A 63 14.36 -6.65 -5.53
C LEU A 63 14.98 -7.23 -6.81
N GLN A 64 16.16 -6.76 -7.20
CA GLN A 64 16.91 -7.32 -8.33
C GLN A 64 17.36 -8.76 -8.08
N ASP A 65 17.92 -9.06 -6.91
CA ASP A 65 18.32 -10.42 -6.53
C ASP A 65 17.14 -11.40 -6.50
N LEU A 66 15.98 -10.92 -6.06
CA LEU A 66 14.74 -11.70 -6.03
C LEU A 66 14.01 -11.75 -7.39
N GLU A 67 14.62 -11.19 -8.43
CA GLU A 67 14.10 -11.12 -9.80
C GLU A 67 12.71 -10.44 -9.89
N VAL A 68 12.38 -9.55 -8.95
CA VAL A 68 11.13 -8.82 -8.91
C VAL A 68 11.11 -7.80 -10.04
N GLN A 69 10.12 -7.93 -10.92
CA GLN A 69 9.99 -7.06 -12.08
C GLN A 69 9.20 -5.80 -11.75
N ALA A 70 9.47 -4.73 -12.50
CA ALA A 70 8.63 -3.54 -12.42
C ALA A 70 7.18 -3.87 -12.80
N ILE A 71 6.25 -3.51 -11.93
CA ILE A 71 4.82 -3.73 -12.16
C ILE A 71 4.29 -2.56 -13.02
N PRO A 72 3.68 -2.83 -14.20
CA PRO A 72 3.01 -1.80 -14.98
C PRO A 72 1.97 -1.05 -14.14
N LEU A 73 1.85 0.26 -14.33
CA LEU A 73 1.01 1.14 -13.53
C LEU A 73 -0.43 0.61 -13.40
N GLU A 74 -0.98 0.08 -14.49
CA GLU A 74 -2.33 -0.47 -14.56
C GLU A 74 -2.54 -1.77 -13.75
N LYS A 75 -1.46 -2.37 -13.26
CA LYS A 75 -1.46 -3.59 -12.43
C LYS A 75 -1.02 -3.35 -10.99
N GLN A 76 -0.58 -2.14 -10.64
CA GLN A 76 -0.14 -1.82 -9.29
C GLN A 76 -1.32 -1.75 -8.31
N TRP A 77 -2.44 -1.13 -8.73
CA TRP A 77 -3.60 -0.91 -7.86
C TRP A 77 -4.15 -2.19 -7.22
N PRO A 78 -4.42 -3.29 -7.96
CA PRO A 78 -4.91 -4.52 -7.35
C PRO A 78 -3.98 -5.11 -6.28
N LEU A 79 -2.65 -4.99 -6.46
CA LEU A 79 -1.67 -5.49 -5.51
C LEU A 79 -1.65 -4.66 -4.22
N ILE A 80 -1.61 -3.33 -4.37
CA ILE A 80 -1.69 -2.38 -3.25
C ILE A 80 -2.98 -2.62 -2.49
N TRP A 81 -4.10 -2.70 -3.21
CA TRP A 81 -5.41 -2.88 -2.61
C TRP A 81 -5.55 -4.16 -1.81
N ALA A 82 -5.07 -5.28 -2.35
CA ALA A 82 -5.09 -6.56 -1.64
C ALA A 82 -4.32 -6.48 -0.31
N TYR A 83 -3.19 -5.77 -0.27
CA TYR A 83 -2.42 -5.55 0.95
C TYR A 83 -3.14 -4.62 1.95
N GLU A 84 -3.66 -3.48 1.49
CA GLU A 84 -4.43 -2.54 2.32
C GLU A 84 -5.64 -3.23 2.99
N LEU A 85 -6.40 -4.01 2.22
CA LEU A 85 -7.54 -4.76 2.76
C LEU A 85 -7.12 -5.82 3.78
N ALA A 86 -6.02 -6.52 3.53
CA ALA A 86 -5.51 -7.53 4.44
C ALA A 86 -5.00 -6.91 5.75
N SER A 87 -4.27 -5.78 5.69
CA SER A 87 -3.78 -5.06 6.87
C SER A 87 -4.91 -4.44 7.70
N TRP A 88 -6.03 -4.07 7.08
CA TRP A 88 -7.23 -3.69 7.81
C TRP A 88 -7.92 -4.87 8.49
N LYS A 89 -8.07 -6.00 7.78
CA LYS A 89 -8.69 -7.21 8.35
C LYS A 89 -7.92 -7.73 9.57
N THR A 90 -6.61 -7.49 9.64
CA THR A 90 -5.76 -7.82 10.81
C THR A 90 -5.72 -6.71 11.87
N GLY A 91 -6.35 -5.56 11.62
CA GLY A 91 -6.42 -4.43 12.55
C GLY A 91 -5.18 -3.54 12.59
N GLN A 92 -4.22 -3.72 11.67
CA GLN A 92 -2.99 -2.92 11.58
C GLN A 92 -3.25 -1.56 10.94
N ARG A 93 -4.22 -1.49 10.03
CA ARG A 93 -4.69 -0.24 9.44
C ARG A 93 -6.13 0.03 9.80
N THR A 94 -6.42 1.29 10.09
CA THR A 94 -7.78 1.78 10.19
C THR A 94 -8.35 1.93 8.79
N ARG A 95 -9.67 1.81 8.67
CA ARG A 95 -10.35 2.00 7.40
C ARG A 95 -10.14 3.40 6.80
N GLY A 96 -9.95 4.43 7.65
CA GLY A 96 -9.63 5.79 7.21
C GLY A 96 -8.22 5.96 6.62
N GLN A 97 -7.26 5.11 7.01
CA GLN A 97 -5.94 5.04 6.39
C GLN A 97 -6.03 4.43 4.99
N ILE A 98 -6.77 3.33 4.82
CA ILE A 98 -6.97 2.69 3.51
C ILE A 98 -7.51 3.70 2.48
N LEU A 99 -8.56 4.43 2.84
CA LEU A 99 -9.19 5.40 1.92
C LEU A 99 -8.26 6.56 1.58
N ARG A 100 -7.46 7.03 2.53
CA ARG A 100 -6.47 8.08 2.28
C ARG A 100 -5.43 7.61 1.27
N ASP A 101 -4.91 6.41 1.45
CA ASP A 101 -3.83 5.87 0.63
C ASP A 101 -4.34 5.54 -0.77
N ALA A 102 -5.59 5.06 -0.88
CA ALA A 102 -6.31 4.91 -2.14
C ALA A 102 -6.42 6.22 -2.93
N VAL A 103 -6.85 7.31 -2.27
CA VAL A 103 -6.94 8.64 -2.89
C VAL A 103 -5.57 9.16 -3.31
N GLN A 104 -4.53 8.94 -2.49
CA GLN A 104 -3.16 9.35 -2.82
C GLN A 104 -2.64 8.63 -4.06
N TYR A 105 -2.81 7.31 -4.11
CA TYR A 105 -2.43 6.49 -5.27
C TYR A 105 -3.12 6.99 -6.55
N LEU A 106 -4.45 7.13 -6.53
CA LEU A 106 -5.19 7.56 -7.72
C LEU A 106 -4.83 8.97 -8.19
N ARG A 107 -4.39 9.86 -7.29
CA ARG A 107 -3.88 11.19 -7.67
C ARG A 107 -2.52 11.14 -8.38
N ALA A 108 -1.70 10.14 -8.07
CA ALA A 108 -0.35 10.00 -8.59
C ALA A 108 -0.31 9.32 -9.97
N VAL A 109 -1.24 8.40 -10.23
CA VAL A 109 -1.46 7.80 -11.56
C VAL A 109 -1.94 8.88 -12.55
N GLU A 110 -1.43 8.90 -13.78
CA GLU A 110 -1.84 9.89 -14.80
C GLU A 110 -3.37 9.85 -15.00
N TYR A 111 -4.03 10.86 -14.41
CA TYR A 111 -5.46 11.11 -14.26
C TYR A 111 -6.35 10.94 -15.51
N ALA A 112 -5.75 10.81 -16.70
CA ALA A 112 -6.45 10.95 -17.97
C ALA A 112 -7.10 9.66 -18.50
N ASP A 113 -6.63 8.47 -18.10
CA ASP A 113 -7.06 7.20 -18.74
C ASP A 113 -7.60 6.12 -17.80
N ARG A 114 -7.72 6.37 -16.49
CA ARG A 114 -8.49 5.55 -15.54
C ARG A 114 -9.19 6.42 -14.51
N ASP A 115 -10.44 6.75 -14.81
CA ASP A 115 -11.51 7.15 -13.88
C ASP A 115 -11.25 8.34 -12.94
N ALA A 116 -11.31 9.56 -13.49
CA ALA A 116 -11.60 10.77 -12.69
C ALA A 116 -12.82 10.60 -11.76
N GLU A 117 -13.77 9.73 -12.12
CA GLU A 117 -14.91 9.36 -11.29
C GLU A 117 -14.53 8.52 -10.05
N GLU A 118 -13.62 7.54 -10.16
CA GLU A 118 -13.18 6.72 -9.02
C GLU A 118 -12.41 7.55 -8.00
N ALA A 119 -11.47 8.39 -8.46
CA ALA A 119 -10.74 9.31 -7.59
C ALA A 119 -11.70 10.29 -6.89
N TYR A 120 -12.74 10.73 -7.59
CA TYR A 120 -13.78 11.60 -7.04
C TYR A 120 -14.63 10.89 -5.98
N VAL A 121 -15.08 9.65 -6.25
CA VAL A 121 -15.86 8.84 -5.31
C VAL A 121 -15.06 8.55 -4.05
N LEU A 122 -13.81 8.10 -4.18
CA LEU A 122 -12.94 7.84 -3.04
C LEU A 122 -12.65 9.10 -2.23
N TRP A 123 -12.43 10.22 -2.91
CA TRP A 123 -12.26 11.51 -2.23
C TRP A 123 -13.52 11.93 -1.48
N GLN A 124 -14.71 11.74 -2.05
CA GLN A 124 -15.96 12.02 -1.36
C GLN A 124 -16.16 11.13 -0.12
N LEU A 125 -15.90 9.82 -0.23
CA LEU A 125 -16.01 8.90 0.91
C LEU A 125 -15.01 9.26 2.02
N TRP A 126 -13.78 9.62 1.66
CA TRP A 126 -12.78 10.09 2.62
C TRP A 126 -13.18 11.42 3.29
N ASP A 127 -13.68 12.38 2.51
CA ASP A 127 -14.16 13.66 3.05
C ASP A 127 -15.37 13.45 3.97
N GLU A 128 -16.35 12.63 3.59
CA GLU A 128 -17.52 12.31 4.41
C GLU A 128 -17.14 11.67 5.76
N LEU A 129 -16.11 10.83 5.81
CA LEU A 129 -15.61 10.23 7.06
C LEU A 129 -14.84 11.21 7.96
N THR A 130 -14.28 12.27 7.40
CA THR A 130 -13.39 13.19 8.11
C THR A 130 -13.99 14.57 8.37
N SER A 131 -15.10 14.90 7.69
CA SER A 131 -15.80 16.19 7.76
C SER A 131 -17.15 16.07 8.48
N ASN A 132 -17.66 17.21 8.97
CA ASN A 132 -18.98 17.31 9.60
C ASN A 132 -20.05 17.77 8.59
N TYR A 133 -20.38 16.92 7.60
CA TYR A 133 -21.38 17.23 6.57
C TYR A 133 -22.78 17.53 7.15
N ILE A 134 -23.61 18.29 6.40
CA ILE A 134 -24.99 18.64 6.80
C ILE A 134 -25.98 18.34 5.66
N PRO A 135 -26.96 17.43 5.86
CA PRO A 135 -27.10 16.55 7.03
C PRO A 135 -25.95 15.53 7.09
N PRO A 136 -25.49 15.15 8.30
CA PRO A 136 -24.47 14.12 8.41
C PRO A 136 -25.08 12.77 8.02
N ARG A 137 -24.39 12.04 7.13
CA ARG A 137 -24.62 10.60 6.98
C ARG A 137 -24.09 9.90 8.22
N THR A 138 -24.69 8.76 8.56
CA THR A 138 -24.18 7.93 9.66
C THR A 138 -22.89 7.23 9.24
N GLU A 139 -22.04 6.92 10.21
CA GLU A 139 -20.80 6.18 9.96
C GLU A 139 -21.07 4.80 9.31
N ASP A 140 -22.16 4.13 9.68
CA ASP A 140 -22.58 2.86 9.09
C ASP A 140 -22.95 2.98 7.61
N GLU A 141 -23.64 4.07 7.21
CA GLU A 141 -24.00 4.30 5.80
C GLU A 141 -22.77 4.57 4.94
N ILE A 142 -21.81 5.33 5.46
CA ILE A 142 -20.56 5.64 4.74
C ILE A 142 -19.74 4.36 4.62
N TRP A 143 -19.61 3.57 5.69
CA TRP A 143 -18.90 2.29 5.62
C TRP A 143 -19.56 1.25 4.72
N ALA A 144 -20.89 1.24 4.59
CA ALA A 144 -21.56 0.36 3.64
C ALA A 144 -21.19 0.69 2.19
N ASP A 145 -21.07 1.99 1.85
CA ASP A 145 -20.63 2.43 0.53
C ASP A 145 -19.14 2.15 0.30
N VAL A 146 -18.32 2.35 1.34
CA VAL A 146 -16.91 1.96 1.29
C VAL A 146 -16.84 0.46 1.04
N ASP A 147 -17.47 -0.39 1.84
CA ASP A 147 -17.45 -1.84 1.67
C ASP A 147 -17.90 -2.24 0.26
N LYS A 148 -18.95 -1.61 -0.29
CA LYS A 148 -19.39 -1.84 -1.66
C LYS A 148 -18.32 -1.46 -2.69
N TYR A 149 -17.63 -0.34 -2.49
CA TYR A 149 -16.49 0.06 -3.31
C TYR A 149 -15.31 -0.91 -3.14
N LEU A 150 -15.00 -1.36 -1.91
CA LEU A 150 -13.91 -2.31 -1.66
C LEU A 150 -14.14 -3.64 -2.39
N HIS A 151 -15.39 -4.15 -2.39
CA HIS A 151 -15.77 -5.40 -3.04
C HIS A 151 -15.84 -5.32 -4.57
N SER A 152 -15.84 -4.14 -5.21
CA SER A 152 -15.85 -4.07 -6.68
C SER A 152 -14.52 -4.46 -7.32
N PHE A 153 -13.48 -4.68 -6.51
CA PHE A 153 -12.14 -5.08 -6.94
C PHE A 153 -11.81 -6.56 -6.63
N ASP A 154 -12.72 -7.29 -5.98
CA ASP A 154 -12.62 -8.75 -5.74
C ASP A 154 -13.09 -9.55 -6.97
#